data_AF-A0A519Z492-F1
#
_entry.id   AF-A0A519Z492-F1
#
_cell.length_a   1.000
_cell.length_b   1.000
_cell.length_c   1.000
_cell.angle_alpha   90.00
_cell.angle_beta   90.00
_cell.angle_gamma   90.00
#
_symmetry.space_group_name_H-M   'P 1'
#
loop_
_entity.id
_entity.type
_entity.pdbx_description
1 polymer ?
#
loop_
_entity_poly.entity_id
_entity_poly.type
_entity_poly.pdbx_seq_one_letter_code
_entity_poly.pdbx_strand_id
1 'polypeptide(L)'
;VQAYPAKVQRPKLVVGMVVDQMRWDYLYKYYSRYSNGGFKRLINQGFSAENTFIPYTPTYTACGHASIYTGSVPSINGIVGNNWYDAELGRDMYCTEDKSVKTVGSMSKAGEMSPKNLLTTTITDELRIATNYRGKTIAMSLKDRGSILPGGHTANGSYWYDGETGNFITSTFYTDKLPQWVEDYNRIKLPNKFYEKNWTPLYPISTYTQSTTDEKPYEGKFKGSGKTSFPYMLTDFIEKDYDVIRSTPHGNTFTLDFAKTAILAEDDGIVILHVTKTPCEAFSE
;
A
#
# COMPACT_ATOMS: atom_id res chain seq x y z
N VAL A 1 25.52 -29.13 -29.63
CA VAL A 1 25.64 -27.74 -29.13
C VAL A 1 24.30 -27.37 -28.53
N GLN A 2 24.23 -27.04 -27.24
CA GLN A 2 22.98 -26.66 -26.58
C GLN A 2 22.55 -25.29 -27.10
N ALA A 3 21.40 -25.23 -27.80
CA ALA A 3 20.87 -23.98 -28.32
C ALA A 3 20.31 -23.16 -27.15
N TYR A 4 20.93 -22.01 -26.89
CA TYR A 4 20.39 -21.06 -25.92
C TYR A 4 19.20 -20.32 -26.56
N PRO A 5 18.11 -20.07 -25.80
CA PRO A 5 16.95 -19.37 -26.33
C PRO A 5 17.32 -17.94 -26.77
N ALA A 6 16.83 -17.53 -27.95
CA ALA A 6 17.11 -16.20 -28.52
C ALA A 6 16.53 -15.03 -27.69
N LYS A 7 15.59 -15.30 -26.80
CA LYS A 7 15.01 -14.35 -25.83
C LYS A 7 14.81 -15.03 -24.49
N VAL A 8 15.16 -14.33 -23.41
CA VAL A 8 14.83 -14.76 -22.05
C VAL A 8 13.32 -14.64 -21.86
N GLN A 9 12.66 -15.75 -21.54
CA GLN A 9 11.24 -15.72 -21.17
C GLN A 9 11.08 -14.97 -19.85
N ARG A 10 10.19 -13.98 -19.84
CA ARG A 10 9.90 -13.14 -18.68
C ARG A 10 8.38 -12.98 -18.53
N PRO A 11 7.85 -12.90 -17.31
CA PRO A 11 6.46 -12.53 -17.11
C PRO A 11 6.22 -11.13 -17.69
N LYS A 12 5.04 -10.91 -18.25
CA LYS A 12 4.63 -9.58 -18.75
C LYS A 12 4.29 -8.60 -17.61
N LEU A 13 3.97 -9.11 -16.42
CA LEU A 13 3.54 -8.35 -15.25
C LEU A 13 4.02 -9.08 -13.99
N VAL A 14 4.53 -8.33 -13.01
CA VAL A 14 4.86 -8.86 -11.68
C VAL A 14 4.10 -8.03 -10.65
N VAL A 15 3.25 -8.66 -9.84
CA VAL A 15 2.52 -7.92 -8.79
C VAL A 15 3.18 -8.20 -7.45
N GLY A 16 3.68 -7.16 -6.81
CA GLY A 16 4.13 -7.20 -5.42
C GLY A 16 2.99 -6.78 -4.49
N MET A 17 2.67 -7.57 -3.49
CA MET A 17 1.61 -7.23 -2.56
C MET A 17 2.10 -7.44 -1.13
N VAL A 18 2.06 -6.38 -0.34
CA VAL A 18 2.43 -6.42 1.08
C VAL A 18 1.20 -6.01 1.88
N VAL A 19 0.60 -6.97 2.57
CA VAL A 19 -0.48 -6.68 3.50
C VAL A 19 0.16 -6.17 4.80
N ASP A 20 0.03 -4.86 5.04
CA ASP A 20 0.56 -4.18 6.22
C ASP A 20 0.06 -4.87 7.48
N GLN A 21 0.94 -5.07 8.46
CA GLN A 21 0.63 -5.72 9.73
C GLN A 21 -0.07 -7.10 9.59
N MET A 22 0.04 -7.78 8.44
CA MET A 22 -0.46 -9.14 8.29
C MET A 22 0.47 -10.12 8.99
N ARG A 23 -0.04 -10.72 10.06
CA ARG A 23 0.63 -11.87 10.66
C ARG A 23 0.43 -13.10 9.79
N TRP A 24 1.46 -13.94 9.75
CA TRP A 24 1.45 -15.20 9.01
C TRP A 24 0.23 -16.08 9.36
N ASP A 25 -0.13 -16.15 10.65
CA ASP A 25 -1.22 -17.02 11.12
C ASP A 25 -2.60 -16.62 10.60
N TYR A 26 -2.79 -15.41 10.08
CA TYR A 26 -4.06 -15.00 9.46
C TYR A 26 -4.42 -15.87 8.26
N LEU A 27 -3.43 -16.37 7.51
CA LEU A 27 -3.65 -17.30 6.39
C LEU A 27 -4.40 -18.57 6.80
N TYR A 28 -4.22 -19.00 8.05
CA TYR A 28 -4.79 -20.24 8.60
C TYR A 28 -5.98 -19.97 9.52
N LYS A 29 -5.85 -18.96 10.39
CA LYS A 29 -6.86 -18.58 11.38
C LYS A 29 -8.22 -18.33 10.72
N TYR A 30 -8.24 -17.67 9.56
CA TYR A 30 -9.46 -17.32 8.84
C TYR A 30 -9.68 -18.16 7.58
N TYR A 31 -8.93 -19.25 7.38
CA TYR A 31 -8.92 -20.03 6.15
C TYR A 31 -10.32 -20.51 5.71
N SER A 32 -11.15 -20.93 6.67
CA SER A 32 -12.52 -21.39 6.39
C SER A 32 -13.43 -20.28 5.84
N ARG A 33 -13.08 -19.01 6.06
CA ARG A 33 -13.82 -17.83 5.59
C ARG A 33 -13.35 -17.30 4.24
N TYR A 34 -12.17 -17.70 3.77
CA TYR A 34 -11.66 -17.22 2.49
C TYR A 34 -12.35 -17.86 1.30
N SER A 35 -12.58 -17.05 0.26
CA SER A 35 -12.96 -17.51 -1.06
C SER A 35 -11.79 -18.22 -1.76
N ASN A 36 -12.10 -19.02 -2.80
CA ASN A 36 -11.09 -19.78 -3.53
C ASN A 36 -10.16 -18.92 -4.40
N GLY A 37 -10.54 -17.68 -4.72
CA GLY A 37 -9.79 -16.81 -5.63
C GLY A 37 -8.71 -15.93 -4.99
N GLY A 38 -8.72 -15.80 -3.65
CA GLY A 38 -7.80 -14.94 -2.89
C GLY A 38 -6.64 -15.71 -2.26
N PHE A 39 -6.45 -15.59 -0.94
CA PHE A 39 -5.37 -16.27 -0.21
C PHE A 39 -5.33 -17.79 -0.44
N LYS A 40 -6.48 -18.46 -0.55
CA LYS A 40 -6.54 -19.89 -0.88
C LYS A 40 -5.86 -20.22 -2.20
N ARG A 41 -5.99 -19.36 -3.23
CA ARG A 41 -5.31 -19.56 -4.51
C ARG A 41 -3.79 -19.47 -4.33
N LEU A 42 -3.33 -18.46 -3.60
CA LEU A 42 -1.89 -18.24 -3.37
C LEU A 42 -1.25 -19.41 -2.62
N ILE A 43 -1.90 -19.90 -1.55
CA ILE A 43 -1.38 -21.01 -0.73
C ILE A 43 -1.44 -22.34 -1.50
N ASN A 44 -2.55 -22.64 -2.17
CA ASN A 44 -2.76 -23.98 -2.77
C ASN A 44 -2.19 -24.14 -4.18
N GLN A 45 -1.92 -23.04 -4.90
CA GLN A 45 -1.43 -23.07 -6.29
C GLN A 45 -0.09 -22.35 -6.48
N GLY A 46 0.41 -21.69 -5.44
CA GLY A 46 1.69 -20.99 -5.45
C GLY A 46 2.75 -21.71 -4.61
N PHE A 47 3.70 -20.92 -4.11
CA PHE A 47 4.71 -21.36 -3.16
C PHE A 47 4.59 -20.51 -1.91
N SER A 48 4.54 -21.15 -0.74
CA SER A 48 4.43 -20.47 0.56
C SER A 48 5.67 -20.72 1.40
N ALA A 49 6.38 -19.64 1.75
CA ALA A 49 7.55 -19.67 2.61
C ALA A 49 7.13 -19.50 4.07
N GLU A 50 6.70 -20.59 4.69
CA GLU A 50 6.08 -20.62 6.04
C GLU A 50 7.00 -20.14 7.18
N ASN A 51 8.31 -20.10 6.97
CA ASN A 51 9.31 -19.78 7.99
C ASN A 51 10.13 -18.54 7.62
N THR A 52 9.43 -17.46 7.24
CA THR A 52 10.05 -16.18 6.84
C THR A 52 9.99 -15.18 7.98
N PHE A 53 11.14 -14.65 8.40
CA PHE A 53 11.25 -13.67 9.49
C PHE A 53 11.88 -12.36 9.02
N ILE A 54 11.56 -11.28 9.73
CA ILE A 54 12.20 -9.96 9.55
C ILE A 54 13.54 -9.98 10.31
N PRO A 55 14.70 -9.91 9.63
CA PRO A 55 16.00 -10.11 10.27
C PRO A 55 16.59 -8.81 10.86
N TYR A 56 15.74 -7.88 11.29
CA TYR A 56 16.14 -6.58 11.82
C TYR A 56 15.09 -6.02 12.78
N THR A 57 15.48 -4.95 13.49
CA THR A 57 14.62 -4.14 14.35
C THR A 57 14.89 -2.65 14.07
N PRO A 58 13.88 -1.76 14.15
CA PRO A 58 12.47 -2.02 14.50
C PRO A 58 11.62 -2.53 13.31
N THR A 59 10.57 -3.30 13.61
CA THR A 59 9.64 -3.87 12.61
C THR A 59 8.53 -2.87 12.23
N TYR A 60 8.92 -1.68 11.78
CA TYR A 60 8.00 -0.64 11.32
C TYR A 60 7.71 -0.71 9.82
N THR A 61 6.61 -0.09 9.40
CA THR A 61 6.13 -0.07 8.00
C THR A 61 7.21 0.37 7.02
N ALA A 62 7.89 1.51 7.25
CA ALA A 62 8.91 2.03 6.34
C ALA A 62 10.09 1.05 6.17
N CYS A 63 10.64 0.56 7.29
CA CYS A 63 11.73 -0.41 7.30
C CYS A 63 11.34 -1.69 6.54
N GLY A 64 10.11 -2.20 6.79
CA GLY A 64 9.49 -3.32 6.10
C GLY A 64 9.50 -3.17 4.58
N HIS A 65 8.88 -2.10 4.10
CA HIS A 65 8.72 -1.85 2.67
C HIS A 65 10.05 -1.65 1.97
N ALA A 66 10.97 -0.87 2.56
CA ALA A 66 12.31 -0.70 2.01
C ALA A 66 13.08 -2.03 1.93
N SER A 67 13.06 -2.84 3.00
CA SER A 67 13.85 -4.08 3.04
C SER A 67 13.32 -5.15 2.08
N ILE A 68 11.99 -5.29 1.94
CA ILE A 68 11.38 -6.23 0.97
C ILE A 68 11.86 -5.93 -0.46
N TYR A 69 11.92 -4.65 -0.84
CA TYR A 69 12.18 -4.25 -2.21
C TYR A 69 13.66 -4.02 -2.51
N THR A 70 14.49 -3.76 -1.50
CA THR A 70 15.95 -3.61 -1.67
C THR A 70 16.71 -4.92 -1.48
N GLY A 71 16.11 -5.93 -0.83
CA GLY A 71 16.84 -7.11 -0.37
C GLY A 71 17.94 -6.77 0.65
N SER A 72 17.85 -5.59 1.27
CA SER A 72 18.84 -5.03 2.19
C SER A 72 18.21 -4.81 3.58
N VAL A 73 18.98 -4.24 4.50
CA VAL A 73 18.59 -3.97 5.89
C VAL A 73 18.66 -2.47 6.19
N PRO A 74 17.93 -1.98 7.23
CA PRO A 74 17.93 -0.58 7.63
C PRO A 74 19.31 0.08 7.78
N SER A 75 20.30 -0.67 8.27
CA SER A 75 21.68 -0.17 8.44
C SER A 75 22.41 0.13 7.14
N ILE A 76 21.90 -0.35 5.99
CA ILE A 76 22.50 -0.17 4.66
C ILE A 76 21.57 0.66 3.77
N ASN A 77 20.27 0.35 3.74
CA ASN A 77 19.31 1.09 2.90
C ASN A 77 18.90 2.44 3.49
N GLY A 78 19.27 2.74 4.74
CA GLY A 78 19.07 4.03 5.40
C GLY A 78 17.69 4.25 6.03
N ILE A 79 16.71 3.37 5.78
CA ILE A 79 15.35 3.53 6.31
C ILE A 79 15.23 2.82 7.66
N VAL A 80 15.54 3.56 8.72
CA VAL A 80 15.63 3.05 10.11
C VAL A 80 14.34 3.13 10.92
N GLY A 81 13.33 3.82 10.41
CA GLY A 81 12.02 3.96 11.06
C GLY A 81 10.99 4.63 10.15
N ASN A 82 9.75 4.74 10.61
CA ASN A 82 8.79 5.66 9.97
C ASN A 82 9.25 7.12 10.17
N ASN A 83 9.86 7.39 11.32
CA ASN A 83 10.50 8.64 11.69
C ASN A 83 11.82 8.30 12.40
N TRP A 84 12.79 9.21 12.36
CA TRP A 84 14.00 9.15 13.17
C TRP A 84 14.47 10.56 13.51
N TYR A 85 15.22 10.70 14.60
CA TYR A 85 15.86 11.98 14.93
C TYR A 85 17.06 12.21 14.00
N ASP A 86 17.04 13.31 13.27
CA ASP A 86 18.14 13.77 12.45
C ASP A 86 18.95 14.81 13.22
N ALA A 87 20.19 14.48 13.56
CA ALA A 87 21.06 15.33 14.37
C ALA A 87 21.55 16.58 13.61
N GLU A 88 21.64 16.54 12.28
CA GLU A 88 22.06 17.69 11.47
C GLU A 88 20.92 18.71 11.36
N LEU A 89 19.66 18.24 11.29
CA LEU A 89 18.47 19.09 11.29
C LEU A 89 17.98 19.46 12.70
N GLY A 90 18.45 18.75 13.73
CA GLY A 90 18.04 18.95 15.12
C GLY A 90 16.57 18.61 15.40
N ARG A 91 15.95 17.72 14.62
CA ARG A 91 14.53 17.36 14.73
C ARG A 91 14.25 15.95 14.21
N ASP A 92 13.03 15.47 14.45
CA ASP A 92 12.54 14.27 13.78
C ASP A 92 12.33 14.51 12.28
N MET A 93 12.83 13.56 11.47
CA MET A 93 12.63 13.44 10.04
C MET A 93 11.66 12.31 9.77
N TYR A 94 10.67 12.55 8.91
CA TYR A 94 9.79 11.51 8.40
C TYR A 94 10.42 10.79 7.20
N CYS A 95 10.20 9.47 7.09
CA CYS A 95 10.98 8.60 6.23
C CYS A 95 11.05 8.99 4.74
N THR A 96 9.95 9.49 4.19
CA THR A 96 9.88 9.96 2.81
C THR A 96 9.79 11.47 2.69
N GLU A 97 9.99 12.22 3.77
CA GLU A 97 9.89 13.68 3.74
C GLU A 97 10.89 14.29 2.76
N ASP A 98 10.40 15.14 1.86
CA ASP A 98 11.25 15.91 0.96
C ASP A 98 10.62 17.27 0.63
N LYS A 99 11.06 18.30 1.34
CA LYS A 99 10.57 19.68 1.16
C LYS A 99 10.99 20.32 -0.17
N SER A 100 11.89 19.69 -0.92
CA SER A 100 12.35 20.19 -2.22
C SER A 100 11.39 19.86 -3.36
N VAL A 101 10.47 18.92 -3.15
CA VAL A 101 9.41 18.56 -4.12
C VAL A 101 8.05 19.09 -3.67
N LYS A 102 7.10 19.16 -4.60
CA LYS A 102 5.74 19.66 -4.35
C LYS A 102 4.69 18.60 -4.66
N THR A 103 3.55 18.74 -4.01
CA THR A 103 2.39 17.89 -4.24
C THR A 103 1.84 18.07 -5.63
N VAL A 104 1.49 16.95 -6.27
CA VAL A 104 0.87 16.90 -7.59
C VAL A 104 -0.44 16.13 -7.47
N GLY A 105 -1.55 16.79 -7.78
CA GLY A 105 -2.91 16.24 -7.62
C GLY A 105 -3.71 16.83 -6.46
N SER A 106 -3.12 17.71 -5.64
CA SER A 106 -3.80 18.52 -4.64
C SER A 106 -2.95 19.74 -4.23
N MET A 107 -3.46 20.57 -3.32
CA MET A 107 -2.76 21.72 -2.71
C MET A 107 -2.21 21.41 -1.31
N SER A 108 -2.37 20.18 -0.82
CA SER A 108 -1.93 19.80 0.53
C SER A 108 -0.40 19.62 0.57
N LYS A 109 0.16 19.46 1.77
CA LYS A 109 1.58 19.09 1.94
C LYS A 109 1.82 17.58 1.90
N ALA A 110 0.76 16.79 1.71
CA ALA A 110 0.84 15.33 1.69
C ALA A 110 1.74 14.80 0.56
N GLY A 111 2.02 15.62 -0.45
CA GLY A 111 2.89 15.28 -1.57
C GLY A 111 4.32 15.83 -1.47
N GLU A 112 4.72 16.50 -0.39
CA GLU A 112 6.13 16.90 -0.17
C GLU A 112 6.98 15.69 0.26
N MET A 113 6.96 14.63 -0.59
CA MET A 113 7.52 13.31 -0.32
C MET A 113 8.27 12.75 -1.53
N SER A 114 9.40 12.06 -1.29
CA SER A 114 10.22 11.41 -2.32
C SER A 114 11.03 10.22 -1.76
N PRO A 115 11.69 9.39 -2.59
CA PRO A 115 12.53 8.30 -2.12
C PRO A 115 13.94 8.77 -1.69
N LYS A 116 14.19 10.09 -1.55
CA LYS A 116 15.53 10.68 -1.32
C LYS A 116 16.32 10.05 -0.17
N ASN A 117 15.65 9.57 0.88
CA ASN A 117 16.31 8.97 2.04
C ASN A 117 16.62 7.47 1.87
N LEU A 118 16.18 6.84 0.79
CA LEU A 118 16.52 5.46 0.46
C LEU A 118 17.92 5.44 -0.19
N LEU A 119 18.90 4.81 0.45
CA LEU A 119 20.30 4.88 0.01
C LEU A 119 20.67 3.84 -1.06
N THR A 120 19.81 2.85 -1.28
CA THR A 120 20.08 1.69 -2.15
C THR A 120 19.03 1.56 -3.24
N THR A 121 19.39 0.95 -4.37
CA THR A 121 18.41 0.59 -5.40
C THR A 121 17.45 -0.48 -4.91
N THR A 122 16.25 -0.48 -5.48
CA THR A 122 15.23 -1.53 -5.31
C THR A 122 15.26 -2.51 -6.49
N ILE A 123 14.59 -3.66 -6.35
CA ILE A 123 14.32 -4.56 -7.47
C ILE A 123 13.52 -3.89 -8.60
N THR A 124 12.72 -2.86 -8.28
CA THR A 124 12.04 -2.04 -9.29
C THR A 124 13.01 -1.13 -10.03
N ASP A 125 13.98 -0.53 -9.35
CA ASP A 125 15.06 0.22 -9.98
C ASP A 125 15.89 -0.67 -10.90
N GLU A 126 16.27 -1.86 -10.42
CA GLU A 126 17.03 -2.82 -11.22
C GLU A 126 16.24 -3.32 -12.45
N LEU A 127 14.91 -3.48 -12.35
CA LEU A 127 14.07 -3.78 -13.51
C LEU A 127 14.12 -2.65 -14.54
N ARG A 128 14.00 -1.40 -14.10
CA ARG A 128 14.04 -0.22 -14.97
C ARG A 128 15.42 -0.15 -15.66
N ILE A 129 16.51 -0.30 -14.91
CA ILE A 129 17.88 -0.31 -15.44
C ILE A 129 18.08 -1.48 -16.43
N ALA A 130 17.72 -2.70 -16.06
CA ALA A 130 17.90 -3.91 -16.89
C ALA A 130 17.06 -3.92 -18.18
N THR A 131 16.02 -3.09 -18.25
CA THR A 131 15.20 -2.90 -19.45
C THR A 131 15.54 -1.62 -20.22
N ASN A 132 16.62 -0.94 -19.84
CA ASN A 132 17.02 0.38 -20.35
C ASN A 132 15.82 1.36 -20.31
N TYR A 133 15.16 1.39 -19.16
CA TYR A 133 14.01 2.22 -18.80
C TYR A 133 12.74 2.04 -19.66
N ARG A 134 12.67 0.98 -20.48
CA ARG A 134 11.47 0.61 -21.25
C ARG A 134 10.43 -0.17 -20.44
N GLY A 135 10.85 -0.94 -19.43
CA GLY A 135 9.92 -1.57 -18.48
C GLY A 135 9.25 -0.52 -17.61
N LYS A 136 8.06 -0.79 -17.07
CA LYS A 136 7.32 0.19 -16.27
C LYS A 136 7.37 -0.13 -14.78
N THR A 137 7.16 0.86 -13.92
CA THR A 137 7.02 0.62 -12.47
C THR A 137 5.99 1.61 -11.96
N ILE A 138 4.91 1.08 -11.39
CA ILE A 138 3.80 1.86 -10.85
C ILE A 138 3.55 1.39 -9.42
N ALA A 139 3.92 2.20 -8.44
CA ALA A 139 3.68 1.89 -7.04
C ALA A 139 2.43 2.63 -6.53
N MET A 140 1.68 1.99 -5.63
CA MET A 140 0.55 2.62 -4.98
C MET A 140 0.30 2.10 -3.58
N SER A 141 -0.26 2.96 -2.75
CA SER A 141 -0.65 2.62 -1.38
C SER A 141 -1.57 3.71 -0.87
N LEU A 142 -2.33 3.44 0.18
CA LEU A 142 -2.91 4.56 0.92
C LEU A 142 -1.78 5.41 1.54
N LYS A 143 -0.68 4.81 1.99
CA LYS A 143 0.43 5.49 2.68
C LYS A 143 1.55 5.85 1.70
N ASP A 144 2.03 7.09 1.73
CA ASP A 144 3.21 7.56 0.95
C ASP A 144 4.39 6.57 0.97
N ARG A 145 4.93 6.23 2.14
CA ARG A 145 6.02 5.29 2.38
C ARG A 145 5.72 3.87 1.92
N GLY A 146 4.44 3.49 1.89
CA GLY A 146 3.99 2.23 1.35
C GLY A 146 4.03 2.19 -0.17
N SER A 147 4.08 3.34 -0.85
CA SER A 147 4.15 3.46 -2.31
C SER A 147 5.58 3.79 -2.77
N ILE A 148 6.17 4.82 -2.17
CA ILE A 148 7.46 5.41 -2.55
C ILE A 148 8.63 4.43 -2.37
N LEU A 149 8.73 3.79 -1.18
CA LEU A 149 9.88 2.92 -0.88
C LEU A 149 9.89 1.63 -1.74
N PRO A 150 8.75 0.98 -2.02
CA PRO A 150 8.69 -0.08 -3.02
C PRO A 150 8.92 0.38 -4.46
N GLY A 151 8.46 1.60 -4.80
CA GLY A 151 8.64 2.18 -6.12
C GLY A 151 10.10 2.44 -6.47
N GLY A 152 10.91 2.79 -5.48
CA GLY A 152 12.32 3.13 -5.67
C GLY A 152 12.52 4.48 -6.34
N HIS A 153 13.71 4.71 -6.87
CA HIS A 153 14.14 5.99 -7.42
C HIS A 153 13.66 6.25 -8.84
N THR A 154 13.25 5.21 -9.56
CA THR A 154 13.08 5.27 -11.02
C THR A 154 11.67 4.88 -11.49
N ALA A 155 10.70 4.80 -10.58
CA ALA A 155 9.31 4.51 -10.89
C ALA A 155 8.73 5.49 -11.93
N ASN A 156 7.88 4.99 -12.82
CA ASN A 156 7.11 5.84 -13.74
C ASN A 156 6.03 6.64 -13.00
N GLY A 157 5.51 6.06 -11.91
CA GLY A 157 4.54 6.71 -11.05
C GLY A 157 4.52 6.03 -9.68
N SER A 158 4.47 6.84 -8.63
CA SER A 158 4.22 6.41 -7.27
C SER A 158 3.07 7.23 -6.73
N TYR A 159 1.96 6.58 -6.41
CA TYR A 159 0.72 7.26 -6.01
C TYR A 159 0.37 6.93 -4.56
N TRP A 160 -0.08 7.92 -3.81
CA TRP A 160 -0.58 7.70 -2.46
C TRP A 160 -1.81 8.53 -2.15
N TYR A 161 -2.58 8.10 -1.17
CA TYR A 161 -3.84 8.75 -0.85
C TYR A 161 -3.61 10.03 -0.03
N ASP A 162 -4.28 11.10 -0.41
CA ASP A 162 -4.37 12.36 0.32
C ASP A 162 -5.70 12.40 1.08
N GLY A 163 -5.63 12.24 2.41
CA GLY A 163 -6.79 12.24 3.29
C GLY A 163 -7.47 13.60 3.43
N GLU A 164 -6.83 14.70 3.00
CA GLU A 164 -7.47 16.02 2.99
C GLU A 164 -8.42 16.17 1.80
N THR A 165 -8.07 15.60 0.65
CA THR A 165 -8.81 15.79 -0.59
C THR A 165 -9.57 14.55 -1.07
N GLY A 166 -9.23 13.37 -0.55
CA GLY A 166 -9.77 12.09 -1.02
C GLY A 166 -9.24 11.66 -2.38
N ASN A 167 -8.07 12.18 -2.78
CA ASN A 167 -7.44 11.90 -4.07
C ASN A 167 -6.23 10.97 -3.90
N PHE A 168 -5.94 10.15 -4.91
CA PHE A 168 -4.58 9.68 -5.11
C PHE A 168 -3.73 10.81 -5.72
N ILE A 169 -2.63 11.12 -5.05
CA ILE A 169 -1.67 12.17 -5.41
C ILE A 169 -0.28 11.57 -5.67
N THR A 170 0.63 12.39 -6.17
CA THR A 170 2.06 12.10 -6.27
C THR A 170 2.86 13.37 -5.93
N SER A 171 4.15 13.39 -6.26
CA SER A 171 5.01 14.56 -6.12
C SER A 171 5.75 14.91 -7.40
N THR A 172 6.28 16.13 -7.46
CA THR A 172 7.14 16.60 -8.56
C THR A 172 8.45 15.82 -8.69
N PHE A 173 8.76 14.89 -7.78
CA PHE A 173 9.82 13.91 -8.00
C PHE A 173 9.51 13.01 -9.21
N TYR A 174 8.23 12.65 -9.41
CA TYR A 174 7.82 11.68 -10.43
C TYR A 174 7.29 12.33 -11.71
N THR A 175 6.48 13.38 -11.59
CA THR A 175 5.82 14.05 -12.72
C THR A 175 5.34 15.44 -12.34
N ASP A 176 5.23 16.35 -13.31
CA ASP A 176 4.67 17.70 -13.09
C ASP A 176 3.13 17.71 -13.05
N LYS A 177 2.49 16.68 -13.61
CA LYS A 177 1.04 16.53 -13.65
C LYS A 177 0.60 15.08 -13.48
N LEU A 178 -0.59 14.87 -12.92
CA LEU A 178 -1.18 13.55 -12.86
C LEU A 178 -1.49 13.04 -14.28
N PRO A 179 -1.32 11.73 -14.56
CA PRO A 179 -1.87 11.13 -15.76
C PRO A 179 -3.40 11.24 -15.78
N GLN A 180 -3.97 11.31 -16.98
CA GLN A 180 -5.43 11.47 -17.14
C GLN A 180 -6.21 10.38 -16.41
N TRP A 181 -5.76 9.13 -16.44
CA TRP A 181 -6.45 8.03 -15.76
C TRP A 181 -6.52 8.20 -14.24
N VAL A 182 -5.53 8.87 -13.62
CA VAL A 182 -5.53 9.18 -12.18
C VAL A 182 -6.50 10.32 -11.89
N GLU A 183 -6.51 11.36 -12.73
CA GLU A 183 -7.47 12.46 -12.61
C GLU A 183 -8.92 11.96 -12.77
N ASP A 184 -9.16 11.10 -13.75
CA ASP A 184 -10.45 10.46 -14.02
C ASP A 184 -10.92 9.65 -12.81
N TYR A 185 -10.01 8.84 -12.24
CA TYR A 185 -10.30 8.05 -11.06
C TYR A 185 -10.63 8.93 -9.85
N ASN A 186 -9.86 9.98 -9.60
CA ASN A 186 -10.07 10.92 -8.50
C ASN A 186 -11.41 11.66 -8.60
N ARG A 187 -11.86 12.01 -9.82
CA ARG A 187 -13.16 12.67 -10.05
C ARG A 187 -14.36 11.82 -9.63
N ILE A 188 -14.21 10.49 -9.57
CA ILE A 188 -15.28 9.58 -9.13
C ILE A 188 -15.60 9.78 -7.64
N LYS A 189 -14.63 10.27 -6.84
CA LYS A 189 -14.74 10.41 -5.37
C LYS A 189 -15.26 9.14 -4.72
N LEU A 190 -14.66 8.02 -5.10
CA LEU A 190 -15.06 6.68 -4.64
C LEU A 190 -15.11 6.53 -3.10
N PRO A 191 -14.28 7.22 -2.28
CA PRO A 191 -14.43 7.18 -0.83
C PRO A 191 -15.83 7.54 -0.32
N ASN A 192 -16.50 8.54 -0.90
CA ASN A 192 -17.85 8.93 -0.50
C ASN A 192 -18.85 7.79 -0.75
N LYS A 193 -18.73 7.09 -1.89
CA LYS A 193 -19.57 5.91 -2.21
C LYS A 193 -19.33 4.73 -1.28
N PHE A 194 -18.13 4.61 -0.72
CA PHE A 194 -17.85 3.60 0.31
C PHE A 194 -18.45 4.00 1.66
N TYR A 195 -18.39 5.28 2.02
CA TYR A 195 -19.00 5.78 3.25
C TYR A 195 -20.52 5.64 3.28
N GLU A 196 -21.19 5.79 2.14
CA GLU A 196 -22.64 5.52 1.99
C GLU A 196 -23.04 4.09 2.41
N LYS A 197 -22.11 3.12 2.32
CA LYS A 197 -22.37 1.73 2.69
C LYS A 197 -22.27 1.47 4.19
N ASN A 198 -21.80 2.44 4.98
CA ASN A 198 -21.37 2.25 6.36
C ASN A 198 -20.34 1.09 6.48
N TRP A 199 -20.04 0.68 7.70
CA TRP A 199 -19.24 -0.51 7.95
C TRP A 199 -19.98 -1.48 8.88
N THR A 200 -20.34 -2.62 8.31
CA THR A 200 -20.92 -3.77 9.01
C THR A 200 -20.12 -5.03 8.70
N PRO A 201 -20.19 -6.07 9.56
CA PRO A 201 -19.55 -7.35 9.27
C PRO A 201 -20.11 -7.98 8.00
N LEU A 202 -19.24 -8.60 7.19
CA LEU A 202 -19.63 -9.28 5.95
C LEU A 202 -20.50 -10.52 6.20
N TYR A 203 -20.23 -11.24 7.29
CA TYR A 203 -21.03 -12.38 7.75
C TYR A 203 -21.85 -11.99 8.98
N PRO A 204 -22.82 -12.81 9.42
CA PRO A 204 -23.49 -12.56 10.70
C PRO A 204 -22.46 -12.52 11.84
N ILE A 205 -22.51 -11.47 12.66
CA ILE A 205 -21.46 -11.16 13.65
C ILE A 205 -21.23 -12.31 14.65
N SER A 206 -22.30 -13.03 15.01
CA SER A 206 -22.26 -14.20 15.90
C SER A 206 -21.42 -15.37 15.36
N THR A 207 -21.09 -15.35 14.07
CA THR A 207 -20.33 -16.43 13.43
C THR A 207 -18.82 -16.15 13.38
N TYR A 208 -18.35 -14.97 13.82
CA TYR A 208 -16.92 -14.61 13.90
C TYR A 208 -16.24 -15.28 15.11
N THR A 209 -16.27 -16.61 15.17
CA THR A 209 -15.77 -17.40 16.32
C THR A 209 -14.25 -17.39 16.47
N GLN A 210 -13.52 -16.91 15.46
CA GLN A 210 -12.06 -16.70 15.48
C GLN A 210 -11.68 -15.30 15.97
N SER A 211 -12.65 -14.47 16.33
CA SER A 211 -12.47 -13.16 16.96
C SER A 211 -13.02 -13.20 18.38
N THR A 212 -12.66 -12.19 19.18
CA THR A 212 -13.26 -11.98 20.51
C THR A 212 -14.68 -11.41 20.37
N THR A 213 -15.37 -11.21 21.49
CA THR A 213 -16.63 -10.45 21.48
C THR A 213 -16.39 -9.04 20.95
N ASP A 214 -17.43 -8.46 20.33
CA ASP A 214 -17.39 -7.19 19.58
C ASP A 214 -16.96 -5.95 20.38
N GLU A 215 -17.05 -6.01 21.71
CA GLU A 215 -16.60 -4.92 22.57
C GLU A 215 -15.60 -5.44 23.59
N LYS A 216 -14.41 -4.83 23.60
CA LYS A 216 -13.34 -5.09 24.56
C LYS A 216 -12.67 -3.81 25.04
N PRO A 217 -12.25 -3.74 26.31
CA PRO A 217 -11.60 -2.55 26.87
C PRO A 217 -10.21 -2.26 26.27
N TYR A 218 -9.63 -3.20 25.53
CA TYR A 218 -8.34 -3.04 24.85
C TYR A 218 -8.46 -2.63 23.38
N GLU A 219 -9.68 -2.48 22.85
CA GLU A 219 -9.91 -2.00 21.49
C GLU A 219 -9.89 -0.46 21.45
N GLY A 220 -9.29 0.08 20.39
CA GLY A 220 -9.40 1.51 20.09
C GLY A 220 -10.80 1.85 19.61
N LYS A 221 -11.37 2.97 20.09
CA LYS A 221 -12.65 3.47 19.58
C LYS A 221 -12.52 3.84 18.11
N PHE A 222 -13.47 3.39 17.29
CA PHE A 222 -13.53 3.84 15.91
C PHE A 222 -13.90 5.33 15.88
N LYS A 223 -13.21 6.11 15.04
CA LYS A 223 -13.38 7.56 14.95
C LYS A 223 -14.86 7.92 14.73
N GLY A 224 -15.34 8.95 15.43
CA GLY A 224 -16.73 9.42 15.36
C GLY A 224 -17.79 8.51 15.98
N SER A 225 -17.49 7.23 16.26
CA SER A 225 -18.50 6.29 16.77
C SER A 225 -18.69 6.35 18.29
N GLY A 226 -17.66 6.77 19.03
CA GLY A 226 -17.65 6.74 20.51
C GLY A 226 -17.57 5.34 21.14
N LYS A 227 -17.63 4.27 20.33
CA LYS A 227 -17.69 2.86 20.72
C LYS A 227 -16.61 2.02 20.01
N THR A 228 -16.43 0.78 20.44
CA THR A 228 -15.56 -0.20 19.76
C THR A 228 -16.35 -1.26 19.00
N SER A 229 -17.68 -1.26 19.08
CA SER A 229 -18.55 -2.29 18.50
C SER A 229 -19.27 -1.85 17.22
N PHE A 230 -19.61 -2.83 16.38
CA PHE A 230 -20.39 -2.63 15.16
C PHE A 230 -21.85 -2.21 15.44
N PRO A 231 -22.59 -1.67 14.45
CA PRO A 231 -22.11 -1.15 13.17
C PRO A 231 -21.43 0.22 13.32
N TYR A 232 -20.55 0.58 12.39
CA TYR A 232 -19.97 1.94 12.33
C TYR A 232 -20.61 2.75 11.21
N MET A 233 -21.15 3.92 11.58
CA MET A 233 -21.77 4.85 10.64
C MET A 233 -20.67 5.68 9.99
N LEU A 234 -20.51 5.54 8.67
CA LEU A 234 -19.49 6.26 7.90
C LEU A 234 -20.06 7.46 7.14
N THR A 235 -21.39 7.53 6.99
CA THR A 235 -22.08 8.62 6.28
C THR A 235 -21.72 10.01 6.81
N ASP A 236 -21.37 10.11 8.09
CA ASP A 236 -21.00 11.38 8.72
C ASP A 236 -19.68 11.97 8.19
N PHE A 237 -18.85 11.16 7.52
CA PHE A 237 -17.55 11.56 6.97
C PHE A 237 -17.59 11.96 5.50
N ILE A 238 -18.72 11.76 4.81
CA ILE A 238 -18.90 12.13 3.39
C ILE A 238 -18.55 13.60 3.19
N GLU A 239 -17.63 13.86 2.28
CA GLU A 239 -17.11 15.21 1.94
C GLU A 239 -16.48 16.00 3.10
N LYS A 240 -16.30 15.38 4.28
CA LYS A 240 -15.77 16.04 5.48
C LYS A 240 -14.44 15.48 5.94
N ASP A 241 -14.29 14.17 5.88
CA ASP A 241 -13.08 13.49 6.36
C ASP A 241 -12.78 12.26 5.51
N TYR A 242 -11.96 12.48 4.49
CA TYR A 242 -11.57 11.43 3.56
C TYR A 242 -10.56 10.45 4.17
N ASP A 243 -9.95 10.75 5.31
CA ASP A 243 -8.90 9.91 5.90
C ASP A 243 -9.44 8.65 6.61
N VAL A 244 -10.71 8.69 7.05
CA VAL A 244 -11.36 7.58 7.76
C VAL A 244 -11.31 6.27 6.98
N ILE A 245 -11.36 6.32 5.65
CA ILE A 245 -11.32 5.14 4.78
C ILE A 245 -10.13 4.22 5.06
N ARG A 246 -8.98 4.76 5.50
CA ARG A 246 -7.76 4.00 5.83
C ARG A 246 -7.95 2.99 6.96
N SER A 247 -8.90 3.27 7.83
CA SER A 247 -9.25 2.45 9.00
C SER A 247 -10.46 1.57 8.73
N THR A 248 -10.86 1.42 7.47
CA THR A 248 -11.97 0.56 7.05
C THR A 248 -11.50 -0.45 5.99
N PRO A 249 -12.19 -1.60 5.83
CA PRO A 249 -11.89 -2.54 4.76
C PRO A 249 -11.99 -1.91 3.36
N HIS A 250 -12.84 -0.90 3.20
CA HIS A 250 -13.02 -0.18 1.95
C HIS A 250 -11.74 0.50 1.45
N GLY A 251 -10.80 0.86 2.33
CA GLY A 251 -9.49 1.38 1.91
C GLY A 251 -8.68 0.38 1.10
N ASN A 252 -8.85 -0.91 1.40
CA ASN A 252 -8.20 -1.99 0.66
C ASN A 252 -8.88 -2.21 -0.69
N THR A 253 -10.21 -2.24 -0.72
CA THR A 253 -10.99 -2.28 -1.97
C THR A 253 -10.60 -1.11 -2.88
N PHE A 254 -10.56 0.09 -2.32
CA PHE A 254 -10.18 1.32 -3.01
C PHE A 254 -8.78 1.24 -3.63
N THR A 255 -7.80 0.76 -2.87
CA THR A 255 -6.42 0.59 -3.38
C THR A 255 -6.35 -0.47 -4.48
N LEU A 256 -7.04 -1.60 -4.33
CA LEU A 256 -7.08 -2.67 -5.34
C LEU A 256 -7.79 -2.24 -6.62
N ASP A 257 -8.84 -1.43 -6.52
CA ASP A 257 -9.53 -0.90 -7.69
C ASP A 257 -8.66 0.12 -8.44
N PHE A 258 -7.96 1.00 -7.72
CA PHE A 258 -6.96 1.90 -8.32
C PHE A 258 -5.86 1.12 -9.06
N ALA A 259 -5.40 0.01 -8.46
CA ALA A 259 -4.45 -0.92 -9.06
C ALA A 259 -4.94 -1.54 -10.38
N LYS A 260 -6.22 -1.98 -10.42
CA LYS A 260 -6.82 -2.50 -11.66
C LYS A 260 -6.89 -1.42 -12.73
N THR A 261 -7.28 -0.20 -12.37
CA THR A 261 -7.31 0.94 -13.30
C THR A 261 -5.93 1.24 -13.87
N ALA A 262 -4.89 1.23 -13.02
CA ALA A 262 -3.52 1.44 -13.45
C ALA A 262 -3.05 0.37 -14.46
N ILE A 263 -3.34 -0.91 -14.20
CA ILE A 263 -2.98 -2.00 -15.13
C ILE A 263 -3.63 -1.79 -16.50
N LEU A 264 -4.90 -1.41 -16.54
CA LEU A 264 -5.63 -1.18 -17.79
C LEU A 264 -5.13 0.06 -18.54
N ALA A 265 -4.70 1.10 -17.82
CA ALA A 265 -4.23 2.34 -18.40
C ALA A 265 -2.77 2.28 -18.88
N GLU A 266 -1.95 1.43 -18.25
CA GLU A 266 -0.49 1.41 -18.45
C GLU A 266 0.01 0.29 -19.37
N ASP A 267 -0.90 -0.46 -20.03
CA ASP A 267 -0.87 -1.68 -20.91
C ASP A 267 0.45 -2.14 -21.61
N ASP A 268 1.53 -1.37 -21.57
CA ASP A 268 2.83 -1.66 -22.14
C ASP A 268 3.93 -1.88 -21.07
N GLY A 269 4.21 -3.15 -20.74
CA GLY A 269 5.48 -3.57 -20.13
C GLY A 269 5.36 -4.29 -18.79
N ILE A 270 6.51 -4.76 -18.28
CA ILE A 270 6.62 -5.35 -16.94
C ILE A 270 6.27 -4.25 -15.95
N VAL A 271 5.08 -4.29 -15.36
CA VAL A 271 4.68 -3.43 -14.25
C VAL A 271 5.03 -4.16 -12.96
N ILE A 272 5.73 -3.50 -12.04
CA ILE A 272 5.69 -3.89 -10.63
C ILE A 272 4.62 -3.03 -9.98
N LEU A 273 3.50 -3.66 -9.66
CA LEU A 273 2.42 -3.06 -8.92
C LEU A 273 2.62 -3.40 -7.44
N HIS A 274 2.87 -2.42 -6.59
CA HIS A 274 2.84 -2.59 -5.14
C HIS A 274 1.48 -2.17 -4.59
N VAL A 275 0.89 -2.95 -3.69
CA VAL A 275 -0.33 -2.59 -2.95
C VAL A 275 -0.10 -2.85 -1.46
N THR A 276 -0.26 -1.81 -0.64
CA THR A 276 -0.28 -1.94 0.83
C THR A 276 -1.72 -2.06 1.33
N LYS A 277 -2.02 -3.13 2.07
CA LYS A 277 -3.34 -3.38 2.66
C LYS A 277 -3.29 -3.17 4.17
N THR A 278 -4.12 -2.33 4.79
CA THR A 278 -4.22 -2.27 6.27
C THR A 278 -5.08 -3.41 6.78
N PRO A 279 -4.71 -4.12 7.87
CA PRO A 279 -5.58 -5.12 8.45
C PRO A 279 -6.61 -4.38 9.28
N CYS A 280 -7.81 -4.23 8.74
CA CYS A 280 -8.97 -4.09 9.62
C CYS A 280 -9.22 -5.49 10.18
N GLU A 281 -9.07 -5.63 11.50
CA GLU A 281 -9.23 -6.90 12.24
C GLU A 281 -10.63 -7.53 12.08
N ALA A 282 -11.57 -6.84 11.44
CA ALA A 282 -12.79 -7.41 10.89
C ALA A 282 -12.66 -7.57 9.36
N PHE A 283 -12.25 -8.77 8.94
CA PHE A 283 -12.15 -9.15 7.54
C PHE A 283 -13.54 -9.10 6.88
N SER A 284 -13.70 -8.16 5.95
CA SER A 284 -14.72 -8.17 4.90
C SER A 284 -14.00 -8.09 3.57
N GLU A 285 -13.79 -9.23 2.90
CA GLU A 285 -13.51 -9.38 1.46
C GLU A 285 -13.34 -10.87 1.12
#